data_AF-A0A3L7P6S3-F1
#
_entry.id   AF-A0A3L7P6S3-F1
#
_cell.length_a   1.000
_cell.length_b   1.000
_cell.length_c   1.000
_cell.angle_alpha   90.00
_cell.angle_beta   90.00
_cell.angle_gamma   90.00
#
_symmetry.space_group_name_H-M   'P 1'
#
loop_
_entity.id
_entity.type
_entity.pdbx_description
1 polymer ?
#
loop_
_entity_poly.entity_id
_entity_poly.type
_entity_poly.pdbx_seq_one_letter_code
_entity_poly.pdbx_strand_id
1 'polypeptide(L)' 'ADLIIQGMDGAITARTVTYDFARQMEGAKEVGCGAFATAVIGHM' A
#
# COMPACT_ATOMS: atom_id res chain seq x y z
N ALA A 1 -10.66 13.43 5.81
CA ALA A 1 -10.28 12.38 4.83
C ALA A 1 -8.76 12.24 4.73
N ASP A 2 -8.00 13.17 5.30
CA ASP A 2 -6.57 13.35 5.09
C ASP A 2 -5.74 12.16 5.59
N LEU A 3 -6.13 11.54 6.72
CA LEU A 3 -5.45 10.34 7.23
C LEU A 3 -5.54 9.14 6.27
N ILE A 4 -6.64 8.99 5.53
CA ILE A 4 -6.79 7.91 4.54
C ILE A 4 -5.85 8.15 3.36
N ILE A 5 -5.73 9.40 2.91
CA ILE A 5 -4.82 9.79 1.84
C ILE A 5 -3.38 9.53 2.28
N GLN A 6 -3.00 10.01 3.48
CA GLN A 6 -1.67 9.78 4.04
C GLN A 6 -1.33 8.28 4.16
N GLY A 7 -2.25 7.47 4.69
CA GLY A 7 -2.04 6.03 4.83
C GLY A 7 -1.87 5.33 3.48
N MET A 8 -2.65 5.74 2.48
CA MET A 8 -2.56 5.19 1.12
C MET A 8 -1.24 5.57 0.44
N ASP A 9 -0.84 6.85 0.51
CA ASP A 9 0.43 7.33 -0.04
C ASP A 9 1.63 6.66 0.64
N GLY A 10 1.57 6.45 1.95
CA GLY A 10 2.60 5.76 2.73
C GLY A 10 2.76 4.30 2.30
N ALA A 11 1.65 3.55 2.19
CA ALA A 11 1.68 2.15 1.78
C ALA A 11 2.21 1.97 0.34
N ILE A 12 1.79 2.85 -0.59
CA ILE A 12 2.26 2.84 -1.98
C ILE A 12 3.75 3.21 -2.06
N THR A 13 4.19 4.24 -1.33
CA THR A 13 5.60 4.66 -1.29
C THR A 13 6.51 3.58 -0.71
N ALA A 14 6.04 2.87 0.33
CA ALA A 14 6.71 1.70 0.91
C ALA A 14 6.68 0.47 -0.01
N ARG A 15 6.06 0.57 -1.20
CA ARG A 15 5.91 -0.49 -2.21
C ARG A 15 5.27 -1.77 -1.66
N THR A 16 4.47 -1.66 -0.60
CA THR A 16 3.69 -2.78 -0.06
C THR A 16 2.27 -2.64 -0.57
N VAL A 17 1.98 -3.30 -1.70
CA VAL A 17 0.80 -3.01 -2.54
C VAL A 17 0.17 -4.31 -3.06
N THR A 18 -1.07 -4.22 -3.54
CA THR A 18 -1.73 -5.34 -4.21
C THR A 18 -1.14 -5.59 -5.61
N TYR A 19 -1.46 -6.77 -6.17
CA TYR A 19 -1.00 -7.25 -7.48
C TYR A 19 -1.10 -6.18 -8.59
N ASP A 20 -2.17 -5.39 -8.61
CA ASP A 20 -2.42 -4.39 -9.65
C ASP A 20 -1.30 -3.34 -9.77
N PHE A 21 -0.75 -2.92 -8.62
CA PHE A 21 0.41 -2.03 -8.55
C PHE A 21 1.72 -2.80 -8.64
N ALA A 22 1.82 -3.95 -7.95
CA ALA A 22 3.07 -4.72 -7.88
C ALA A 22 3.60 -5.10 -9.27
N ARG A 23 2.72 -5.47 -10.21
CA ARG A 23 3.09 -5.79 -11.60
C ARG A 23 3.67 -4.62 -12.41
N GLN A 24 3.52 -3.38 -11.92
CA GLN A 24 4.02 -2.16 -12.55
C GLN A 24 5.20 -1.54 -11.78
N MET A 25 5.60 -2.14 -10.65
CA MET A 25 6.56 -1.57 -9.72
C MET A 25 7.72 -2.55 -9.48
N GLU A 26 8.93 -2.13 -9.81
CA GLU A 26 10.12 -2.94 -9.53
C GLU A 26 10.39 -3.01 -8.02
N GLY A 27 10.61 -4.23 -7.51
CA GLY A 27 10.88 -4.48 -6.09
C GLY A 27 9.68 -4.23 -5.17
N ALA A 28 8.44 -4.26 -5.69
CA ALA A 28 7.27 -4.20 -4.86
C ALA A 28 7.05 -5.49 -4.07
N LYS A 29 6.58 -5.33 -2.83
CA LYS A 29 6.06 -6.41 -1.99
C LYS A 29 4.57 -6.57 -2.28
N GLU A 30 4.25 -7.55 -3.11
CA GLU A 30 2.86 -7.92 -3.38
C GLU A 30 2.19 -8.49 -2.12
N VAL A 31 1.01 -7.96 -1.77
CA VAL A 31 0.19 -8.42 -0.64
C VAL A 31 -1.28 -8.52 -1.03
N GLY A 32 -2.05 -9.33 -0.29
CA GLY A 32 -3.50 -9.41 -0.46
C GLY A 32 -4.25 -8.18 0.08
N CYS A 33 -5.53 -8.03 -0.28
CA CYS A 33 -6.37 -6.87 0.06
C CYS A 33 -6.40 -6.55 1.57
N GLY A 34 -6.61 -7.55 2.43
CA GLY A 34 -6.62 -7.34 3.89
C GLY A 34 -5.27 -6.90 4.45
N ALA A 35 -4.17 -7.46 3.93
CA ALA A 35 -2.82 -7.08 4.32
C ALA A 35 -2.46 -5.67 3.82
N PHE A 36 -2.95 -5.27 2.65
CA PHE A 36 -2.82 -3.91 2.15
C PHE A 36 -3.57 -2.91 3.04
N ALA A 37 -4.79 -3.23 3.48
CA ALA A 37 -5.54 -2.39 4.42
C ALA A 37 -4.77 -2.22 5.75
N THR A 38 -4.16 -3.29 6.27
CA THR A 38 -3.27 -3.21 7.44
C THR A 38 -2.07 -2.29 7.19
N ALA A 39 -1.46 -2.35 6.00
CA ALA A 39 -0.35 -1.46 5.64
C ALA A 39 -0.81 0.01 5.59
N VAL A 40 -1.97 0.29 4.98
CA VAL A 40 -2.57 1.63 4.95
C VAL A 40 -2.80 2.16 6.36
N ILE A 41 -3.41 1.37 7.26
CA ILE A 41 -3.64 1.76 8.66
C ILE A 41 -2.32 2.03 9.39
N GLY A 42 -1.26 1.28 9.10
CA GLY A 42 0.06 1.49 9.71
C GLY A 42 0.76 2.79 9.27
N HIS A 43 0.28 3.44 8.20
CA HIS A 43 0.80 4.70 7.67
C HIS A 43 -0.15 5.90 7.85
N MET A 44 -1.34 5.68 8.43
CA MET A 44 -2.24 6.76 8.88
C MET A 44 -1.61 7.54 10.03
#